data_AF-A0A8K0WID5-F1
#
_entry.id   AF-A0A8K0WID5-F1
#
_cell.length_a   1.000
_cell.length_b   1.000
_cell.length_c   1.000
_cell.angle_alpha   90.00
_cell.angle_beta   90.00
_cell.angle_gamma   90.00
#
_symmetry.space_group_name_H-M   'P 1'
#
loop_
_entity.id
_entity.type
_entity.pdbx_description
1 polymer ?
#
loop_
_entity_poly.entity_id
_entity_poly.type
_entity_poly.pdbx_seq_one_letter_code
_entity_poly.pdbx_strand_id
1 'polypeptide(L)'
;MVDAIVQELMFLPFDTESKLLRIVEELLEQACFAYGRATMADMMQRKGWKCASMVHLSEWAGILRVRRNDMKTTIDEDNYEVILRAMKEIRGVLVERTPVDTVKLDELLLSSCKLVKMLGQTEYVRGITWLHQQVHEAISTLGLDVEPFYTKARGVHREIQEQRVKLKIQEEQNREELRSVQERLEELAAKNVDMLLAEFRKRY
;
A
#
# COMPACT_ATOMS: atom_id res chain seq x y z
N MET A 1 5.39 -13.43 5.30
CA MET A 1 5.91 -12.64 6.45
C MET A 1 6.85 -11.55 5.95
N VAL A 2 7.91 -11.86 5.20
CA VAL A 2 8.75 -10.84 4.52
C VAL A 2 7.90 -9.98 3.58
N ASP A 3 7.03 -10.59 2.77
CA ASP A 3 6.15 -9.83 1.86
C ASP A 3 5.10 -8.96 2.57
N ALA A 4 4.72 -9.33 3.81
CA ALA A 4 3.79 -8.52 4.61
C ALA A 4 4.48 -7.28 5.19
N ILE A 5 5.76 -7.40 5.58
CA ILE A 5 6.60 -6.28 6.02
C ILE A 5 6.92 -5.35 4.83
N VAL A 6 7.09 -5.91 3.63
CA VAL A 6 7.20 -5.14 2.38
C VAL A 6 5.96 -4.28 2.12
N GLN A 7 4.78 -4.83 2.40
CA GLN A 7 3.51 -4.11 2.25
C GLN A 7 3.33 -2.95 3.26
N GLU A 8 3.85 -3.07 4.48
CA GLU A 8 3.75 -2.01 5.51
C GLU A 8 4.54 -0.73 5.15
N LEU A 9 5.60 -0.83 4.34
CA LEU A 9 6.38 0.32 3.87
C LEU A 9 5.79 0.98 2.60
N MET A 10 4.68 0.45 2.06
CA MET A 10 3.89 1.13 1.03
C MET A 10 2.99 2.22 1.61
N PHE A 11 2.96 2.42 2.93
CA PHE A 11 2.08 3.40 3.58
C PHE A 11 2.91 4.39 4.42
N LEU A 12 2.49 5.65 4.41
CA LEU A 12 2.96 6.60 5.43
C LEU A 12 2.22 6.32 6.75
N PRO A 13 2.80 6.69 7.91
CA PRO A 13 2.04 6.71 9.15
C PRO A 13 0.76 7.52 8.98
N PHE A 14 -0.38 6.95 9.36
CA PHE A 14 -1.71 7.52 9.09
C PHE A 14 -1.87 8.97 9.57
N ASP A 15 -1.30 9.32 10.72
CA ASP A 15 -1.33 10.70 11.23
C ASP A 15 -0.60 11.68 10.30
N THR A 16 0.55 11.27 9.75
CA THR A 16 1.34 12.06 8.80
C THR A 16 0.59 12.23 7.48
N GLU A 17 0.06 11.13 6.94
CA GLU A 17 -0.76 11.11 5.72
C GLU A 17 -2.00 12.01 5.86
N SER A 18 -2.75 11.84 6.94
CA SER A 18 -3.97 12.61 7.22
C SER A 18 -3.69 14.10 7.35
N LYS A 19 -2.59 14.48 8.01
CA LYS A 19 -2.16 15.89 8.11
C LYS A 19 -1.81 16.47 6.75
N LEU A 20 -1.06 15.73 5.94
CA LEU A 20 -0.69 16.15 4.59
C LEU A 20 -1.93 16.35 3.72
N LEU A 21 -2.82 15.36 3.66
CA LEU A 21 -4.05 15.44 2.87
C LEU A 21 -4.98 16.54 3.35
N ARG A 22 -5.02 16.85 4.66
CA ARG A 22 -5.76 17.99 5.19
C ARG A 22 -5.22 19.32 4.67
N ILE A 23 -3.90 19.51 4.69
CA ILE A 23 -3.27 20.72 4.15
C ILE A 23 -3.58 20.87 2.66
N VAL A 24 -3.51 19.77 1.91
CA VAL A 24 -3.84 19.75 0.47
C VAL A 24 -5.30 20.11 0.24
N GLU A 25 -6.23 19.50 0.99
CA GLU A 25 -7.66 19.82 0.92
C GLU A 25 -7.90 21.32 1.14
N GLU A 26 -7.33 21.89 2.20
CA GLU A 26 -7.46 23.31 2.54
C GLU A 26 -6.93 24.24 1.42
N LEU A 27 -5.77 23.92 0.85
CA LEU A 27 -5.20 24.69 -0.27
C LEU A 27 -6.07 24.59 -1.53
N LEU A 28 -6.62 23.42 -1.83
CA LEU A 28 -7.48 23.24 -2.98
C LEU A 28 -8.83 23.95 -2.79
N GLU A 29 -9.43 23.89 -1.61
CA GLU A 29 -10.65 24.64 -1.29
C GLU A 29 -10.42 26.16 -1.44
N GLN A 30 -9.27 26.66 -1.01
CA GLN A 30 -8.88 28.07 -1.21
C GLN A 30 -8.73 28.43 -2.69
N ALA A 31 -8.06 27.58 -3.47
CA ALA A 31 -7.92 27.78 -4.91
C ALA A 31 -9.27 27.75 -5.64
N CYS A 32 -10.13 26.77 -5.32
CA CYS A 32 -11.48 26.69 -5.88
C CYS A 32 -12.33 27.90 -5.50
N PHE A 33 -12.25 28.36 -4.25
CA PHE A 33 -12.96 29.56 -3.81
C PHE A 33 -12.48 30.83 -4.52
N ALA A 34 -11.16 31.00 -4.68
CA ALA A 34 -10.58 32.13 -5.42
C ALA A 34 -11.05 32.14 -6.88
N TYR A 35 -11.01 30.98 -7.54
CA TYR A 35 -11.54 30.79 -8.89
C TYR A 35 -13.04 31.10 -8.98
N GLY A 36 -13.84 30.59 -8.03
CA GLY A 36 -15.27 30.83 -7.96
C GLY A 36 -15.64 32.29 -7.78
N ARG A 37 -14.89 33.05 -6.97
CA ARG A 37 -15.07 34.50 -6.86
C ARG A 37 -14.80 35.23 -8.18
N ALA A 38 -13.78 34.81 -8.92
CA ALA A 38 -13.39 35.44 -10.18
C ALA A 38 -14.35 35.13 -11.34
N THR A 39 -14.93 33.92 -11.36
CA THR A 39 -15.67 33.41 -12.53
C THR A 39 -17.15 33.14 -12.28
N MET A 40 -17.59 33.11 -11.02
CA MET A 40 -18.93 32.66 -10.63
C MET A 40 -19.52 33.49 -9.49
N ALA A 41 -19.21 34.80 -9.42
CA ALA A 41 -19.61 35.68 -8.33
C ALA A 41 -21.12 35.60 -7.99
N ASP A 42 -21.99 35.55 -8.99
CA ASP A 42 -23.44 35.43 -8.80
C ASP A 42 -23.83 34.14 -8.06
N MET A 43 -23.19 33.02 -8.40
CA MET A 43 -23.43 31.73 -7.74
C MET A 43 -22.90 31.74 -6.31
N MET A 44 -21.69 32.28 -6.10
CA MET A 44 -21.10 32.44 -4.78
C MET A 44 -22.02 33.27 -3.86
N GLN A 45 -22.60 34.36 -4.39
CA GLN A 45 -23.52 35.21 -3.65
C GLN A 45 -24.84 34.51 -3.33
N ARG A 46 -25.46 33.83 -4.32
CA ARG A 46 -26.71 33.08 -4.12
C ARG A 46 -26.58 31.96 -3.09
N LYS A 47 -25.42 31.29 -3.06
CA LYS A 47 -25.10 30.24 -2.09
C LYS A 47 -24.66 30.79 -0.73
N GLY A 48 -24.36 32.09 -0.64
CA GLY A 48 -23.93 32.73 0.59
C GLY A 48 -22.54 32.32 1.06
N TRP A 49 -21.69 31.81 0.17
CA TRP A 49 -20.35 31.35 0.52
C TRP A 49 -19.40 32.52 0.73
N LYS A 50 -18.97 32.72 1.98
CA LYS A 50 -18.13 33.85 2.41
C LYS A 50 -16.65 33.51 2.54
N CYS A 51 -16.31 32.24 2.70
CA CYS A 51 -14.93 31.76 2.80
C CYS A 51 -14.78 30.37 2.18
N ALA A 52 -13.54 29.96 1.92
CA ALA A 52 -13.21 28.67 1.32
C ALA A 52 -13.77 27.49 2.13
N SER A 53 -13.70 27.56 3.46
CA SER A 53 -14.14 26.49 4.38
C SER A 53 -15.65 26.23 4.39
N MET A 54 -16.46 27.07 3.73
CA MET A 54 -17.91 26.86 3.63
C MET A 54 -18.29 25.86 2.52
N VAL A 55 -17.35 25.44 1.69
CA VAL A 55 -17.61 24.59 0.52
C VAL A 55 -16.59 23.48 0.47
N HIS A 56 -17.06 22.25 0.61
CA HIS A 56 -16.17 21.10 0.55
C HIS A 56 -15.65 20.85 -0.86
N LEU A 57 -14.43 20.31 -0.92
CA LEU A 57 -13.79 19.93 -2.18
C LEU A 57 -14.67 18.99 -3.05
N SER A 58 -15.46 18.12 -2.44
CA SER A 58 -16.39 17.24 -3.15
C SER A 58 -17.55 17.98 -3.82
N GLU A 59 -18.02 19.09 -3.24
CA GLU A 59 -19.05 19.96 -3.82
C GLU A 59 -18.46 20.77 -4.97
N TRP A 60 -17.23 21.28 -4.82
CA TRP A 60 -16.48 21.93 -5.91
C TRP A 60 -16.31 21.01 -7.11
N ALA A 61 -16.00 19.73 -6.90
CA ALA A 61 -15.88 18.76 -7.99
C ALA A 61 -17.18 18.63 -8.80
N GLY A 62 -18.34 18.69 -8.13
CA GLY A 62 -19.65 18.67 -8.80
C GLY A 62 -19.91 19.93 -9.62
N ILE A 63 -19.58 21.10 -9.06
CA ILE A 63 -19.73 22.41 -9.73
C ILE A 63 -18.86 22.47 -10.99
N LEU A 64 -17.58 22.10 -10.85
CA LEU A 64 -16.62 22.11 -11.95
C LEU A 64 -17.09 21.16 -13.06
N ARG A 65 -17.54 19.95 -12.72
CA ARG A 65 -18.09 19.00 -13.71
C ARG A 65 -19.19 19.62 -14.57
N VAL A 66 -20.18 20.27 -13.94
CA VAL A 66 -21.31 20.88 -14.67
C VAL A 66 -20.85 22.03 -15.55
N ARG A 67 -19.82 22.76 -15.11
CA ARG A 67 -19.31 23.97 -15.78
C ARG A 67 -18.13 23.72 -16.69
N ARG A 68 -17.77 22.46 -16.97
CA ARG A 68 -16.63 22.11 -17.82
C ARG A 68 -16.59 22.93 -19.11
N ASN A 69 -17.72 23.01 -19.82
CA ASN A 69 -17.83 23.70 -21.11
C ASN A 69 -17.65 25.23 -21.00
N ASP A 70 -17.86 25.79 -19.82
CA ASP A 70 -17.64 27.21 -19.54
C ASP A 70 -16.17 27.51 -19.20
N MET A 71 -15.39 26.47 -18.86
CA MET A 71 -13.97 26.60 -18.57
C MET A 71 -13.16 26.62 -19.85
N LYS A 72 -12.29 27.62 -20.00
CA LYS A 72 -11.25 27.66 -21.04
C LYS A 72 -10.07 26.75 -20.66
N THR A 73 -10.34 25.48 -20.40
CA THR A 73 -9.31 24.48 -20.09
C THR A 73 -8.84 23.78 -21.36
N THR A 74 -7.53 23.51 -21.46
CA THR A 74 -6.93 22.71 -22.53
C THR A 74 -6.79 21.24 -22.14
N ILE A 75 -7.29 20.85 -20.96
CA ILE A 75 -7.24 19.48 -20.45
C ILE A 75 -8.33 18.64 -21.13
N ASP A 76 -7.95 17.45 -21.61
CA ASP A 76 -8.85 16.49 -22.24
C ASP A 76 -9.92 15.92 -21.27
N GLU A 77 -10.88 15.18 -21.81
CA GLU A 77 -12.01 14.62 -21.03
C GLU A 77 -11.55 13.76 -19.87
N ASP A 78 -10.66 12.83 -20.16
CA ASP A 78 -10.23 11.80 -19.22
C ASP A 78 -9.40 12.41 -18.09
N ASN A 79 -8.43 13.26 -18.41
CA ASN A 79 -7.62 13.93 -17.40
C ASN A 79 -8.45 14.87 -16.52
N TYR A 80 -9.47 15.53 -17.06
CA TYR A 80 -10.36 16.37 -16.28
C TYR A 80 -11.15 15.54 -15.26
N GLU A 81 -11.69 14.40 -15.69
CA GLU A 81 -12.43 13.49 -14.81
C GLU A 81 -11.54 12.84 -13.73
N VAL A 82 -10.27 12.56 -14.04
CA VAL A 82 -9.28 12.12 -13.05
C VAL A 82 -9.09 13.18 -11.96
N ILE A 83 -8.96 14.45 -12.33
CA ILE A 83 -8.81 15.56 -11.37
C ILE A 83 -10.05 15.67 -10.47
N LEU A 84 -11.25 15.63 -11.05
CA LEU A 84 -12.50 15.72 -10.28
C LEU A 84 -12.70 14.52 -9.34
N ARG A 85 -12.24 13.33 -9.76
CA ARG A 85 -12.27 12.14 -8.90
C ARG A 85 -11.31 12.31 -7.73
N ALA A 86 -10.09 12.77 -7.97
CA ALA A 86 -9.10 13.02 -6.92
C ALA A 86 -9.63 14.00 -5.86
N MET A 87 -10.34 15.05 -6.27
CA MET A 87 -11.00 15.99 -5.35
C MET A 87 -11.98 15.31 -4.38
N LYS A 88 -12.81 14.39 -4.89
CA LYS A 88 -13.75 13.63 -4.07
C LYS A 88 -13.04 12.61 -3.20
N GLU A 89 -11.99 12.00 -3.73
CA GLU A 89 -11.22 10.96 -3.07
C GLU A 89 -10.41 11.51 -1.90
N ILE A 90 -9.76 12.68 -2.04
CA ILE A 90 -9.08 13.37 -0.93
C ILE A 90 -10.07 13.60 0.23
N ARG A 91 -11.27 14.11 -0.07
CA ARG A 91 -12.32 14.30 0.94
C ARG A 91 -12.74 12.96 1.56
N GLY A 92 -12.97 11.94 0.72
CA GLY A 92 -13.37 10.60 1.14
C GLY A 92 -12.38 9.99 2.12
N VAL A 93 -11.08 9.99 1.78
CA VAL A 93 -9.99 9.52 2.63
C VAL A 93 -9.99 10.19 4.01
N LEU A 94 -10.13 11.52 4.05
CA LEU A 94 -10.13 12.28 5.30
C LEU A 94 -11.37 12.03 6.17
N VAL A 95 -12.53 11.83 5.54
CA VAL A 95 -13.81 11.59 6.23
C VAL A 95 -13.91 10.15 6.73
N GLU A 96 -13.59 9.19 5.87
CA GLU A 96 -13.67 7.75 6.14
C GLU A 96 -12.48 7.25 6.97
N ARG A 97 -11.40 8.05 7.05
CA ARG A 97 -10.15 7.71 7.75
C ARG A 97 -9.52 6.44 7.21
N THR A 98 -9.58 6.28 5.89
CA THR A 98 -9.05 5.12 5.18
C THR A 98 -7.62 5.44 4.74
N PRO A 99 -6.59 4.73 5.24
CA PRO A 99 -5.21 4.96 4.80
C PRO A 99 -5.04 4.73 3.30
N VAL A 100 -4.19 5.52 2.64
CA VAL A 100 -3.79 5.32 1.25
C VAL A 100 -2.32 4.95 1.14
N ASP A 101 -1.99 4.11 0.16
CA ASP A 101 -0.61 3.79 -0.14
C ASP A 101 0.13 5.00 -0.76
N THR A 102 1.46 4.93 -0.78
CA THR A 102 2.35 5.99 -1.26
C THR A 102 2.19 6.27 -2.75
N VAL A 103 1.82 5.27 -3.56
CA VAL A 103 1.53 5.44 -4.99
C VAL A 103 0.28 6.28 -5.14
N LYS A 104 -0.78 5.92 -4.42
CA LYS A 104 -2.05 6.62 -4.45
C LYS A 104 -1.92 8.04 -3.92
N LEU A 105 -1.15 8.24 -2.85
CA LEU A 105 -0.86 9.56 -2.31
C LEU A 105 -0.18 10.47 -3.36
N ASP A 106 0.80 9.95 -4.08
CA ASP A 106 1.49 10.67 -5.17
C ASP A 106 0.50 11.07 -6.29
N GLU A 107 -0.37 10.15 -6.73
CA GLU A 107 -1.40 10.42 -7.73
C GLU A 107 -2.38 11.54 -7.30
N LEU A 108 -2.80 11.54 -6.03
CA LEU A 108 -3.68 12.56 -5.47
C LEU A 108 -2.99 13.93 -5.45
N LEU A 109 -1.72 13.99 -5.05
CA LEU A 109 -0.93 15.23 -5.03
C LEU A 109 -0.65 15.75 -6.46
N LEU A 110 -0.34 14.86 -7.40
CA LEU A 110 -0.16 15.22 -8.81
C LEU A 110 -1.47 15.78 -9.41
N SER A 111 -2.59 15.13 -9.13
CA SER A 111 -3.92 15.61 -9.56
C SER A 111 -4.26 16.97 -8.92
N SER A 112 -3.86 17.17 -7.67
CA SER A 112 -3.98 18.46 -6.97
C SER A 112 -3.17 19.57 -7.68
N CYS A 113 -1.95 19.28 -8.12
CA CYS A 113 -1.15 20.20 -8.93
C CYS A 113 -1.83 20.54 -10.27
N LYS A 114 -2.42 19.53 -10.94
CA LYS A 114 -3.16 19.74 -12.19
C LYS A 114 -4.39 20.61 -11.95
N LEU A 115 -5.11 20.41 -10.85
CA LEU A 115 -6.29 21.23 -10.50
C LEU A 115 -5.93 22.72 -10.38
N VAL A 116 -4.94 23.08 -9.57
CA VAL A 116 -4.60 24.50 -9.36
C VAL A 116 -4.10 25.18 -10.64
N LYS A 117 -3.40 24.43 -11.51
CA LYS A 117 -3.03 24.91 -12.86
C LYS A 117 -4.26 25.11 -13.74
N MET A 118 -5.19 24.17 -13.74
CA MET A 118 -6.45 24.25 -14.49
C MET A 118 -7.30 25.45 -14.07
N LEU A 119 -7.34 25.77 -12.77
CA LEU A 119 -8.07 26.91 -12.23
C LEU A 119 -7.36 28.26 -12.47
N GLY A 120 -6.12 28.24 -12.98
CA GLY A 120 -5.31 29.43 -13.19
C GLY A 120 -4.89 30.15 -11.91
N GLN A 121 -4.94 29.49 -10.76
CA GLN A 121 -4.65 30.10 -9.45
C GLN A 121 -3.17 29.92 -9.09
N THR A 122 -2.32 30.75 -9.69
CA THR A 122 -0.86 30.62 -9.64
C THR A 122 -0.28 30.75 -8.23
N GLU A 123 -0.94 31.48 -7.32
CA GLU A 123 -0.52 31.60 -5.92
C GLU A 123 -0.47 30.24 -5.19
N TYR A 124 -1.35 29.30 -5.52
CA TYR A 124 -1.41 27.97 -4.88
C TYR A 124 -0.57 26.93 -5.61
N VAL A 125 -0.26 27.16 -6.90
CA VAL A 125 0.58 26.26 -7.71
C VAL A 125 1.93 26.02 -7.02
N ARG A 126 2.58 27.08 -6.52
CA ARG A 126 3.89 26.94 -5.86
C ARG A 126 3.83 26.06 -4.61
N GLY A 127 2.83 26.26 -3.75
CA GLY A 127 2.69 25.51 -2.51
C GLY A 127 2.42 24.03 -2.75
N ILE A 128 1.44 23.72 -3.59
CA ILE A 128 1.06 22.32 -3.87
C ILE A 128 2.16 21.60 -4.67
N THR A 129 2.80 22.26 -5.64
CA THR A 129 3.90 21.66 -6.40
C THR A 129 5.09 21.38 -5.49
N TRP A 130 5.43 22.29 -4.57
CA TRP A 130 6.49 22.07 -3.59
C TRP A 130 6.16 20.88 -2.68
N LEU A 131 4.94 20.82 -2.13
CA LEU A 131 4.51 19.69 -1.30
C LEU A 131 4.61 18.36 -2.04
N HIS A 132 4.10 18.30 -3.28
CA HIS A 132 4.20 17.11 -4.12
C HIS A 132 5.66 16.68 -4.33
N GLN A 133 6.55 17.61 -4.68
CA GLN A 133 7.96 17.30 -4.90
C GLN A 133 8.64 16.77 -3.61
N GLN A 134 8.41 17.41 -2.47
CA GLN A 134 9.03 16.99 -1.21
C GLN A 134 8.52 15.62 -0.75
N VAL A 135 7.23 15.35 -0.92
CA VAL A 135 6.64 14.05 -0.57
C VAL A 135 7.15 12.96 -1.52
N HIS A 136 7.21 13.25 -2.83
CA HIS A 136 7.73 12.34 -3.83
C HIS A 136 9.21 11.97 -3.57
N GLU A 137 10.04 12.97 -3.26
CA GLU A 137 11.44 12.77 -2.88
C GLU A 137 11.56 11.91 -1.62
N ALA A 138 10.79 12.21 -0.57
CA ALA A 138 10.80 11.44 0.68
C ALA A 138 10.38 9.98 0.48
N ILE A 139 9.31 9.72 -0.30
CA ILE A 139 8.85 8.38 -0.65
C ILE A 139 9.95 7.64 -1.45
N SER A 140 10.58 8.30 -2.41
CA SER A 140 11.62 7.71 -3.25
C SER A 140 12.87 7.36 -2.44
N THR A 141 13.32 8.24 -1.54
CA THR A 141 14.44 7.96 -0.63
C THR A 141 14.15 6.79 0.28
N LEU A 142 12.95 6.73 0.88
CA LEU A 142 12.53 5.59 1.69
C LEU A 142 12.60 4.29 0.88
N GLY A 143 12.12 4.28 -0.36
CA GLY A 143 12.18 3.12 -1.25
C GLY A 143 13.59 2.64 -1.57
N LEU A 144 14.53 3.57 -1.81
CA LEU A 144 15.93 3.24 -2.07
C LEU A 144 16.66 2.70 -0.83
N ASP A 145 16.37 3.24 0.35
CA ASP A 145 17.04 2.85 1.59
C ASP A 145 16.62 1.46 2.07
N VAL A 146 15.38 1.02 1.80
CA VAL A 146 14.85 -0.27 2.26
C VAL A 146 15.18 -1.45 1.34
N GLU A 147 15.42 -1.21 0.05
CA GLU A 147 15.67 -2.26 -0.95
C GLU A 147 16.88 -3.18 -0.62
N PRO A 148 18.03 -2.67 -0.13
CA PRO A 148 19.14 -3.52 0.30
C PRO A 148 18.76 -4.46 1.46
N PHE A 149 17.95 -3.97 2.40
CA PHE A 149 17.48 -4.78 3.53
C PHE A 149 16.55 -5.90 3.05
N TYR A 150 15.67 -5.63 2.10
CA TYR A 150 14.79 -6.65 1.51
C TYR A 150 15.55 -7.69 0.71
N THR A 151 16.54 -7.26 -0.06
CA THR A 151 17.41 -8.15 -0.83
C THR A 151 18.14 -9.11 0.11
N LYS A 152 18.70 -8.56 1.21
CA LYS A 152 19.35 -9.35 2.25
C LYS A 152 18.37 -10.30 2.95
N ALA A 153 17.19 -9.83 3.34
CA ALA A 153 16.18 -10.65 4.01
C ALA A 153 15.69 -11.80 3.13
N ARG A 154 15.47 -11.56 1.83
CA ARG A 154 15.15 -12.61 0.85
C ARG A 154 16.27 -13.64 0.72
N GLY A 155 17.53 -13.19 0.69
CA GLY A 155 18.70 -14.07 0.68
C GLY A 155 18.73 -15.02 1.87
N VAL A 156 18.64 -14.46 3.09
CA VAL A 156 18.61 -15.25 4.34
C VAL A 156 17.42 -16.21 4.36
N HIS A 157 16.24 -15.76 3.91
CA HIS A 157 15.07 -16.63 3.85
C HIS A 157 15.29 -17.83 2.92
N ARG A 158 15.89 -17.60 1.74
CA ARG A 158 16.22 -18.66 0.80
C ARG A 158 17.21 -19.66 1.39
N GLU A 159 18.27 -19.18 2.05
CA GLU A 159 19.25 -20.04 2.72
C GLU A 159 18.57 -20.93 3.79
N ILE A 160 17.67 -20.37 4.60
CA ILE A 160 16.92 -21.13 5.60
C ILE A 160 16.04 -22.20 4.94
N GLN A 161 15.39 -21.91 3.82
CA GLN A 161 14.58 -22.90 3.10
C GLN A 161 15.44 -24.04 2.55
N GLU A 162 16.61 -23.73 1.98
CA GLU A 162 17.56 -24.73 1.49
C GLU A 162 18.06 -25.63 2.64
N GLN A 163 18.37 -25.03 3.80
CA GLN A 163 18.74 -25.79 5.00
C GLN A 163 17.61 -26.68 5.51
N ARG A 164 16.36 -26.20 5.52
CA ARG A 164 15.18 -26.98 5.93
C ARG A 164 14.96 -28.20 5.03
N VAL A 165 15.15 -28.06 3.71
CA VAL A 165 15.05 -29.19 2.78
C VAL A 165 16.13 -30.23 3.07
N LYS A 166 17.38 -29.81 3.28
CA LYS A 166 18.48 -30.72 3.63
C LYS A 166 18.21 -31.48 4.93
N LEU A 167 17.78 -30.77 5.97
CA LEU A 167 17.41 -31.37 7.25
C LEU A 167 16.29 -32.40 7.09
N LYS A 168 15.26 -32.10 6.28
CA LYS A 168 14.16 -33.03 6.02
C LYS A 168 14.64 -34.33 5.35
N ILE A 169 15.58 -34.23 4.41
CA ILE A 169 16.17 -35.40 3.76
C ILE A 169 16.95 -36.24 4.78
N GLN A 170 17.75 -35.59 5.64
CA GLN A 170 18.51 -36.28 6.68
C GLN A 170 17.60 -36.95 7.71
N GLU A 171 16.51 -36.31 8.13
CA GLU A 171 15.52 -36.92 9.03
C GLU A 171 14.88 -38.17 8.42
N GLU A 172 14.57 -38.16 7.13
CA GLU A 172 13.99 -39.31 6.44
C GLU A 172 14.99 -40.46 6.31
N GLN A 173 16.26 -40.16 5.98
CA GLN A 173 17.34 -41.15 5.95
C GLN A 173 17.54 -41.82 7.31
N ASN A 174 17.60 -41.03 8.38
CA ASN A 174 17.73 -41.56 9.74
C ASN A 174 16.54 -42.44 10.14
N ARG A 175 15.32 -42.08 9.71
CA ARG A 175 14.12 -42.91 9.95
C ARG A 175 14.20 -44.26 9.25
N GLU A 176 14.68 -44.28 8.01
CA GLU A 176 14.81 -45.52 7.25
C GLU A 176 15.91 -46.42 7.83
N GLU A 177 17.03 -45.84 8.26
CA GLU A 177 18.08 -46.58 8.98
C GLU A 177 17.54 -47.20 10.28
N LEU A 178 16.80 -46.43 11.07
CA LEU A 178 16.20 -46.91 12.31
C LEU A 178 15.22 -48.07 12.03
N ARG A 179 14.42 -47.97 10.96
CA ARG A 179 13.49 -49.02 10.53
C ARG A 179 14.24 -50.30 10.15
N SER A 180 15.32 -50.19 9.38
CA SER A 180 16.16 -51.34 9.01
C SER A 180 16.80 -52.02 10.23
N VAL A 181 17.24 -51.24 11.22
CA VAL A 181 17.77 -51.79 12.48
C VAL A 181 16.67 -52.51 13.25
N GLN A 182 15.46 -51.94 13.32
CA GLN A 182 14.33 -52.55 14.01
C GLN A 182 13.95 -53.91 13.39
N GLU A 183 13.82 -53.98 12.06
CA GLU A 183 13.49 -55.22 11.33
C GLU A 183 14.49 -56.34 11.63
N ARG A 184 15.81 -56.03 11.64
CA ARG A 184 16.86 -57.00 11.98
C ARG A 184 16.76 -57.53 13.41
N LEU A 185 16.42 -56.65 14.36
CA LEU A 185 16.24 -57.06 15.76
C LEU A 185 15.02 -57.96 15.93
N GLU A 186 13.92 -57.66 15.23
CA GLU A 186 12.71 -58.49 15.22
C GLU A 186 12.98 -59.88 14.63
N GLU A 187 13.72 -59.97 13.52
CA GLU A 187 14.14 -61.27 12.95
C GLU A 187 15.03 -62.08 13.90
N LEU A 188 15.98 -61.43 14.57
CA LEU A 188 16.86 -62.10 15.54
C LEU A 188 16.06 -62.61 16.75
N ALA A 189 15.14 -61.79 17.25
CA ALA A 189 14.25 -62.20 18.34
C ALA A 189 13.39 -63.40 17.94
N ALA A 190 12.80 -63.39 16.73
CA ALA A 190 12.02 -64.51 16.21
C ALA A 190 12.85 -65.81 16.14
N LYS A 191 14.05 -65.76 15.54
CA LYS A 191 14.96 -66.92 15.46
C LYS A 191 15.32 -67.47 16.84
N ASN A 192 15.59 -66.60 17.81
CA ASN A 192 15.91 -67.02 19.17
C ASN A 192 14.71 -67.70 19.85
N VAL A 193 13.51 -67.15 19.69
CA VAL A 193 12.28 -67.77 20.24
C VAL A 193 12.01 -69.12 19.59
N ASP A 194 12.15 -69.24 18.27
CA ASP A 194 11.96 -70.51 17.55
C ASP A 194 12.94 -71.59 18.01
N MET A 195 14.19 -71.22 18.26
CA MET A 195 15.21 -72.12 18.81
C MET A 195 14.82 -72.64 20.20
N LEU A 196 14.37 -71.74 21.09
CA LEU A 196 13.90 -72.10 22.43
C LEU A 196 12.68 -73.02 22.37
N LEU A 197 11.74 -72.75 21.47
CA LEU A 197 10.57 -73.60 21.26
C LEU A 197 10.95 -74.99 20.74
N ALA A 198 11.91 -75.08 19.82
CA ALA A 198 12.43 -76.35 19.31
C ALA A 198 13.15 -77.16 20.40
N GLU A 199 13.94 -76.50 21.27
CA GLU A 199 14.56 -77.15 22.41
C GLU A 199 13.53 -77.65 23.44
N PHE A 200 12.50 -76.84 23.71
CA PHE A 200 11.42 -77.22 24.61
C PHE A 200 10.71 -78.49 24.15
N ARG A 201 10.34 -78.57 22.85
CA ARG A 201 9.71 -79.75 22.23
C ARG A 201 10.57 -81.02 22.20
N LYS A 202 11.89 -80.89 22.38
CA LYS A 202 12.79 -82.06 22.48
C LYS A 202 12.86 -82.60 23.90
N ARG A 203 12.57 -81.77 24.90
CA ARG A 203 12.67 -82.12 26.33
C ARG A 203 11.35 -82.59 26.93
N TYR A 204 10.23 -82.21 26.33
CA TYR A 204 8.86 -82.52 26.74
C TYR A 204 8.02 -82.93 25.54
#